data_AF-A0A848CHC4-F1
#
_entry.id   AF-A0A848CHC4-F1
#
_cell.length_a   1.000
_cell.length_b   1.000
_cell.length_c   1.000
_cell.angle_alpha   90.00
_cell.angle_beta   90.00
_cell.angle_gamma   90.00
#
_symmetry.space_group_name_H-M   'P 1'
#
loop_
_entity.id
_entity.type
_entity.pdbx_description
1 polymer ?
#
loop_
_entity_poly.entity_id
_entity_poly.type
_entity_poly.pdbx_seq_one_letter_code
_entity_poly.pdbx_strand_id
1 'polypeptide(L)'
;MPSETTALMRERDPLLAAHPFDIYLACDHVFESDAWLSWEPETLLLELRSDVSDAAVDKLLAVQAVAANSGAVFESAAAFEKTVNAFANNICVMDVIQPPEVEEMCYAVDQIMKIFHAVHGDMACGFTGEVPGYVASVARFRDWTILPKNLAFAQDMLDELTGLRKDSRLRKEHGHILDVISDFAKNTNKADAESFLADDSIRMLETDTEATLLVRRMIGALLYDPTLPYARTDNATGTD
;
A
#
# COMPACT_ATOMS: atom_id res chain seq x y z
N MET A 1 12.32 34.56 -22.63
CA MET A 1 11.35 34.42 -21.54
C MET A 1 11.11 32.93 -21.36
N PRO A 2 11.83 32.26 -20.46
CA PRO A 2 11.55 30.86 -20.15
C PRO A 2 10.22 30.80 -19.40
N SER A 3 9.36 29.87 -19.81
CA SER A 3 8.03 29.65 -19.25
C SER A 3 8.10 29.35 -17.75
N GLU A 4 7.23 29.97 -16.96
CA GLU A 4 7.03 29.70 -15.52
C GLU A 4 6.71 28.22 -15.22
N THR A 5 6.48 27.39 -16.23
CA THR A 5 6.27 25.95 -16.12
C THR A 5 7.51 25.14 -15.72
N THR A 6 8.72 25.70 -15.80
CA THR A 6 9.96 25.07 -15.33
C THR A 6 10.33 25.45 -13.89
N ALA A 7 9.56 26.32 -13.24
CA ALA A 7 9.78 26.73 -11.85
C ALA A 7 9.25 25.72 -10.81
N LEU A 8 8.59 24.64 -11.24
CA LEU A 8 8.43 23.42 -10.44
C LEU A 8 9.70 22.56 -10.55
N MET A 9 10.85 23.17 -10.24
CA MET A 9 11.94 22.37 -9.67
C MET A 9 11.37 21.87 -8.35
N ARG A 10 10.83 20.64 -8.37
CA ARG A 10 10.38 19.92 -7.18
C ARG A 10 11.48 20.06 -6.13
N GLU A 11 11.30 20.97 -5.17
CA GLU A 11 11.99 20.86 -3.91
C GLU A 11 11.68 19.44 -3.42
N ARG A 12 12.74 18.68 -3.20
CA ARG A 12 12.66 17.26 -2.91
C ARG A 12 11.98 17.13 -1.55
N ASP A 13 10.69 16.81 -1.55
CA ASP A 13 9.96 16.55 -0.32
C ASP A 13 10.45 15.20 0.24
N PRO A 14 11.24 15.19 1.33
CA PRO A 14 11.85 13.98 1.84
C PRO A 14 10.81 12.99 2.36
N LEU A 15 9.63 13.46 2.77
CA LEU A 15 8.54 12.62 3.26
C LEU A 15 7.86 11.88 2.10
N LEU A 16 7.70 12.52 0.94
CA LEU A 16 7.16 11.82 -0.25
C LEU A 16 8.13 10.74 -0.79
N ALA A 17 9.43 10.97 -0.63
CA ALA A 17 10.49 10.04 -1.04
C ALA A 17 10.80 8.91 -0.05
N ALA A 18 10.26 8.96 1.17
CA ALA A 18 10.48 7.94 2.20
C ALA A 18 9.29 6.98 2.31
N HIS A 19 9.54 5.72 2.69
CA HIS A 19 8.45 4.81 3.05
C HIS A 19 7.82 5.25 4.38
N PRO A 20 6.51 5.07 4.59
CA PRO A 20 5.84 5.41 5.84
C PRO A 20 6.52 4.82 7.09
N PHE A 21 7.01 3.57 7.00
CA PHE A 21 7.75 2.95 8.08
C PHE A 21 9.09 3.66 8.39
N ASP A 22 9.81 4.12 7.37
CA ASP A 22 11.06 4.86 7.56
C ASP A 22 10.79 6.24 8.19
N ILE A 23 9.67 6.89 7.82
CA ILE A 23 9.22 8.13 8.45
C ILE A 23 8.95 7.90 9.93
N TYR A 24 8.22 6.83 10.27
CA TYR A 24 7.98 6.45 11.67
C TYR A 24 9.30 6.32 12.45
N LEU A 25 10.26 5.53 11.94
CA LEU A 25 11.55 5.33 12.59
C LEU A 25 12.34 6.65 12.75
N ALA A 26 12.28 7.53 11.75
CA ALA A 26 12.93 8.83 11.82
C ALA A 26 12.30 9.74 12.88
N CYS A 27 10.97 9.81 12.95
CA CYS A 27 10.25 10.58 13.97
C CYS A 27 10.50 10.02 15.37
N ASP A 28 10.47 8.70 15.53
CA ASP A 28 10.75 8.01 16.80
C ASP A 28 12.15 8.32 17.32
N HIS A 29 13.12 8.37 16.41
CA HIS A 29 14.51 8.70 16.73
C HIS A 29 14.70 10.18 17.08
N VAL A 30 14.05 11.09 16.35
CA VAL A 30 14.24 12.55 16.51
C VAL A 30 13.50 13.09 17.73
N PHE A 31 12.31 12.58 18.02
CA PHE A 31 11.40 13.15 19.03
C PHE A 31 11.28 12.32 20.31
N GLU A 32 12.23 11.41 20.57
CA GLU A 32 12.28 10.54 21.77
C GLU A 32 11.04 9.63 21.91
N SER A 33 11.06 8.49 21.19
CA SER A 33 10.24 7.25 21.20
C SER A 33 8.74 7.23 21.52
N ASP A 34 8.18 8.16 22.29
CA ASP A 34 6.75 8.18 22.61
C ASP A 34 6.16 9.60 22.70
N ALA A 35 6.99 10.63 22.86
CA ALA A 35 6.47 11.98 23.10
C ALA A 35 5.61 12.48 21.94
N TRP A 36 6.08 12.27 20.71
CA TRP A 36 5.42 12.78 19.50
C TRP A 36 4.12 12.04 19.14
N LEU A 37 3.94 10.79 19.57
CA LEU A 37 2.70 10.04 19.35
C LEU A 37 1.53 10.62 20.17
N SER A 38 1.84 11.31 21.26
CA SER A 38 0.86 12.01 22.11
C SER A 38 0.60 13.45 21.69
N TRP A 39 1.33 13.96 20.71
CA TRP A 39 1.18 15.35 20.26
C TRP A 39 -0.07 15.52 19.40
N GLU A 40 -0.74 16.65 19.60
CA GLU A 40 -1.77 17.10 18.67
C GLU A 40 -1.14 17.37 17.29
N PRO A 41 -1.89 17.13 16.18
CA PRO A 41 -1.39 17.32 14.82
C PRO A 41 -0.68 18.67 14.63
N GLU A 42 -1.26 19.76 15.13
CA GLU A 42 -0.70 21.10 15.00
C GLU A 42 0.69 21.21 15.65
N THR A 43 0.93 20.49 16.74
CA THR A 43 2.24 20.48 17.41
C THR A 43 3.27 19.77 16.55
N LEU A 44 2.91 18.63 15.96
CA LEU A 44 3.78 17.91 15.04
C LEU A 44 4.09 18.74 13.77
N LEU A 45 3.10 19.47 13.25
CA LEU A 45 3.27 20.33 12.09
C LEU A 45 4.11 21.59 12.37
N LEU A 46 4.10 22.11 13.60
CA LEU A 46 4.96 23.22 14.00
C LEU A 46 6.46 22.84 14.01
N GLU A 47 6.77 21.56 14.23
CA GLU A 47 8.13 21.04 14.18
C GLU A 47 8.62 20.78 12.74
N LEU A 48 7.70 20.68 11.76
CA LEU A 48 8.04 20.68 10.35
C LEU A 48 8.42 22.10 9.90
N ARG A 49 9.52 22.23 9.15
CA ARG A 49 9.88 23.50 8.50
C ARG A 49 8.79 23.91 7.49
N SER A 50 8.67 25.21 7.23
CA SER A 50 7.57 25.84 6.45
C SER A 50 7.37 25.38 5.01
N ASP A 51 8.21 24.49 4.49
CA ASP A 51 8.33 24.22 3.05
C ASP A 51 7.96 22.76 2.69
N VAL A 52 7.07 22.13 3.47
CA VAL A 52 6.57 20.76 3.24
C VAL A 52 5.25 20.83 2.46
N SER A 53 5.06 19.93 1.49
CA SER A 53 3.83 19.88 0.70
C SER A 53 2.64 19.33 1.51
N ASP A 54 1.41 19.72 1.17
CA ASP A 54 0.20 19.20 1.82
C ASP A 54 0.12 17.66 1.79
N ALA A 55 0.54 17.03 0.68
CA ALA A 55 0.58 15.57 0.56
C ALA A 55 1.59 14.92 1.53
N ALA A 56 2.71 15.58 1.80
CA ALA A 56 3.68 15.10 2.76
C ALA A 56 3.23 15.30 4.21
N VAL A 57 2.50 16.39 4.47
CA VAL A 57 1.79 16.62 5.74
C VAL A 57 0.79 15.49 5.99
N ASP A 58 -0.08 15.19 5.01
CA ASP A 58 -1.06 14.11 5.10
C ASP A 58 -0.38 12.76 5.38
N LYS A 59 0.74 12.48 4.71
CA LYS A 59 1.51 11.25 4.91
C LYS A 59 2.08 11.15 6.32
N LEU A 60 2.66 12.23 6.87
CA LEU A 60 3.17 12.25 8.23
C LEU A 60 2.05 12.03 9.26
N LEU A 61 0.91 12.72 9.09
CA LEU A 61 -0.24 12.56 9.97
C LEU A 61 -0.83 11.15 9.89
N ALA A 62 -0.85 10.54 8.71
CA ALA A 62 -1.25 9.14 8.55
C ALA A 62 -0.29 8.17 9.27
N VAL A 63 1.02 8.43 9.25
CA VAL A 63 2.00 7.64 10.02
C VAL A 63 1.72 7.76 11.52
N GLN A 64 1.51 8.98 12.02
CA GLN A 64 1.15 9.22 13.42
C GLN A 64 -0.15 8.51 13.79
N ALA A 65 -1.17 8.57 12.94
CA ALA A 65 -2.46 7.92 13.18
C ALA A 65 -2.35 6.40 13.28
N VAL A 66 -1.53 5.77 12.42
CA VAL A 66 -1.25 4.32 12.51
C VAL A 66 -0.54 3.98 13.81
N ALA A 67 0.46 4.77 14.20
CA ALA A 67 1.25 4.48 15.40
C ALA A 67 0.49 4.75 16.71
N ALA A 68 -0.26 5.85 16.79
CA ALA A 68 -0.96 6.28 18.01
C ALA A 68 -2.40 5.74 18.12
N ASN A 69 -3.06 5.43 17.00
CA ASN A 69 -4.48 5.06 16.93
C ASN A 69 -4.73 3.90 15.94
N SER A 70 -3.88 2.88 15.98
CA SER A 70 -3.94 1.69 15.11
C SER A 70 -5.32 1.03 15.02
N GLY A 71 -6.07 0.97 16.13
CA GLY A 71 -7.42 0.42 16.16
C GLY A 71 -8.40 1.10 15.19
N ALA A 72 -8.34 2.43 15.05
CA ALA A 72 -9.18 3.15 14.11
C ALA A 72 -8.86 2.77 12.66
N VAL A 73 -7.57 2.64 12.33
CA VAL A 73 -7.12 2.24 10.99
C VAL A 73 -7.48 0.78 10.67
N PHE A 74 -7.50 -0.10 11.67
CA PHE A 74 -7.83 -1.51 11.51
C PHE A 74 -9.33 -1.81 11.41
N GLU A 75 -10.19 -0.94 11.92
CA GLU A 75 -11.62 -1.19 12.04
C GLU A 75 -12.48 -0.28 11.14
N SER A 76 -12.08 0.97 10.90
CA SER A 76 -12.85 1.96 10.14
C SER A 76 -12.41 2.03 8.68
N ALA A 77 -13.37 1.87 7.75
CA ALA A 77 -13.10 1.97 6.33
C ALA A 77 -12.59 3.37 5.92
N ALA A 78 -13.12 4.42 6.54
CA ALA A 78 -12.74 5.80 6.25
C ALA A 78 -11.30 6.08 6.70
N ALA A 79 -10.92 5.70 7.92
CA ALA A 79 -9.56 5.87 8.41
C ALA A 79 -8.56 5.08 7.56
N PHE A 80 -8.88 3.83 7.25
CA PHE A 80 -8.09 2.99 6.37
C PHE A 80 -7.90 3.62 4.99
N GLU A 81 -8.97 4.07 4.32
CA GLU A 81 -8.89 4.71 3.00
C GLU A 81 -7.96 5.93 3.00
N LYS A 82 -8.09 6.81 4.00
CA LYS A 82 -7.26 8.02 4.08
C LYS A 82 -5.80 7.68 4.36
N THR A 83 -5.52 6.70 5.22
CA THR A 83 -4.17 6.20 5.42
C THR A 83 -3.57 5.62 4.13
N VAL A 84 -4.34 4.82 3.38
CA VAL A 84 -3.88 4.25 2.09
C VAL A 84 -3.55 5.37 1.10
N ASN A 85 -4.45 6.33 0.91
CA ASN A 85 -4.24 7.46 0.00
C ASN A 85 -3.01 8.28 0.38
N ALA A 86 -2.85 8.60 1.68
CA ALA A 86 -1.69 9.32 2.17
C ALA A 86 -0.38 8.55 1.95
N PHE A 87 -0.37 7.24 2.22
CA PHE A 87 0.81 6.39 2.02
C PHE A 87 1.16 6.23 0.54
N ALA A 88 0.16 6.27 -0.34
CA ALA A 88 0.31 6.26 -1.79
C ALA A 88 0.72 7.63 -2.39
N ASN A 89 0.92 8.66 -1.57
CA ASN A 89 1.17 10.04 -1.99
C ASN A 89 0.00 10.64 -2.82
N ASN A 90 -1.23 10.16 -2.63
CA ASN A 90 -2.45 10.73 -3.22
C ASN A 90 -2.95 11.90 -2.38
N ILE A 91 -3.66 12.84 -3.03
CA ILE A 91 -4.30 13.96 -2.32
C ILE A 91 -5.49 13.43 -1.52
N CYS A 92 -5.43 13.61 -0.20
CA CYS A 92 -6.49 13.19 0.70
C CYS A 92 -7.61 14.23 0.77
N VAL A 93 -8.81 13.86 0.36
CA VAL A 93 -10.02 14.68 0.50
C VAL A 93 -10.90 14.06 1.59
N MET A 94 -10.96 14.69 2.76
CA MET A 94 -11.58 14.09 3.96
C MET A 94 -13.08 13.81 3.80
N ASP A 95 -13.80 14.64 3.04
CA ASP A 95 -15.27 14.57 2.91
C ASP A 95 -15.76 13.66 1.76
N VAL A 96 -14.85 13.01 1.03
CA VAL A 96 -15.18 12.24 -0.17
C VAL A 96 -14.54 10.87 -0.12
N ILE A 97 -15.29 9.83 -0.49
CA ILE A 97 -14.77 8.47 -0.68
C ILE A 97 -13.91 8.47 -1.96
N GLN A 98 -12.64 8.17 -1.82
CA GLN A 98 -11.64 8.09 -2.89
C GLN A 98 -11.07 6.67 -2.93
N PRO A 99 -11.72 5.73 -3.65
CA PRO A 99 -11.34 4.34 -3.64
C PRO A 99 -9.95 4.16 -4.29
N PRO A 100 -8.93 3.76 -3.50
CA PRO A 100 -7.57 3.59 -4.00
C PRO A 100 -7.49 2.40 -4.98
N GLU A 101 -6.36 2.28 -5.66
CA GLU A 101 -6.02 1.07 -6.40
C GLU A 101 -5.69 -0.09 -5.45
N VAL A 102 -5.78 -1.33 -5.93
CA VAL A 102 -5.48 -2.52 -5.10
C VAL A 102 -3.99 -2.62 -4.79
N GLU A 103 -3.16 -2.18 -5.74
CA GLU A 103 -1.73 -1.99 -5.64
C GLU A 103 -1.37 -1.06 -4.47
N GLU A 104 -2.07 0.06 -4.34
CA GLU A 104 -1.88 1.05 -3.26
C GLU A 104 -2.29 0.48 -1.91
N MET A 105 -3.44 -0.21 -1.83
CA MET A 105 -3.85 -0.90 -0.61
C MET A 105 -2.86 -1.99 -0.20
N CYS A 106 -2.32 -2.75 -1.16
CA CYS A 106 -1.36 -3.81 -0.90
C CYS A 106 -0.05 -3.27 -0.30
N TYR A 107 0.46 -2.16 -0.84
CA TYR A 107 1.60 -1.44 -0.29
C TYR A 107 1.31 -0.87 1.10
N ALA A 108 0.19 -0.17 1.25
CA ALA A 108 -0.16 0.49 2.51
C ALA A 108 -0.32 -0.51 3.65
N VAL A 109 -0.97 -1.66 3.42
CA VAL A 109 -1.13 -2.70 4.45
C VAL A 109 0.22 -3.20 4.97
N ASP A 110 1.20 -3.44 4.10
CA ASP A 110 2.55 -3.83 4.54
C ASP A 110 3.19 -2.77 5.46
N GLN A 111 3.08 -1.50 5.07
CA GLN A 111 3.62 -0.38 5.86
C GLN A 111 2.89 -0.20 7.20
N ILE A 112 1.56 -0.30 7.20
CA ILE A 112 0.74 -0.24 8.42
C ILE A 112 1.17 -1.33 9.40
N MET A 113 1.32 -2.57 8.92
CA MET A 113 1.72 -3.71 9.77
C MET A 113 3.15 -3.54 10.31
N LYS A 114 4.09 -2.99 9.52
CA LYS A 114 5.45 -2.69 9.98
C LYS A 114 5.46 -1.64 11.10
N ILE A 115 4.70 -0.55 10.94
CA ILE A 115 4.56 0.49 11.96
C ILE A 115 3.92 -0.11 13.22
N PHE A 116 2.82 -0.84 13.08
CA PHE A 116 2.13 -1.47 14.20
C PHE A 116 3.06 -2.37 15.03
N HIS A 117 3.80 -3.28 14.38
CA HIS A 117 4.71 -4.17 15.10
C HIS A 117 5.90 -3.44 15.71
N ALA A 118 6.33 -2.30 15.16
CA ALA A 118 7.37 -1.49 15.78
C ALA A 118 6.90 -0.80 17.06
N VAL A 119 5.62 -0.38 17.13
CA VAL A 119 5.03 0.22 18.33
C VAL A 119 4.63 -0.83 19.37
N HIS A 120 4.01 -1.93 18.94
CA HIS A 120 3.33 -2.88 19.83
C HIS A 120 4.03 -4.25 19.95
N GLY A 121 5.16 -4.45 19.27
CA GLY A 121 5.89 -5.73 19.24
C GLY A 121 5.12 -6.83 18.51
N ASP A 122 5.34 -8.09 18.88
CA ASP A 122 4.72 -9.27 18.27
C ASP A 122 3.23 -9.48 18.64
N MET A 123 2.51 -8.39 18.95
CA MET A 123 1.10 -8.47 19.28
C MET A 123 0.30 -8.93 18.06
N ALA A 124 -0.55 -9.94 18.25
CA ALA A 124 -1.45 -10.39 17.20
C ALA A 124 -2.39 -9.25 16.79
N CYS A 125 -2.36 -8.88 15.52
CA CYS A 125 -3.22 -7.85 14.94
C CYS A 125 -3.80 -8.32 13.61
N GLY A 126 -4.92 -7.72 13.22
CA GLY A 126 -5.58 -7.99 11.96
C GLY A 126 -6.62 -6.93 11.65
N PHE A 127 -6.84 -6.70 10.36
CA PHE A 127 -7.89 -5.81 9.88
C PHE A 127 -9.26 -6.45 10.15
N THR A 128 -10.14 -5.73 10.83
CA THR A 128 -11.48 -6.18 11.22
C THR A 128 -12.51 -5.07 10.98
N GLY A 129 -13.70 -5.17 11.56
CA GLY A 129 -14.76 -4.18 11.37
C GLY A 129 -15.15 -4.04 9.90
N GLU A 130 -15.10 -2.81 9.39
CA GLU A 130 -15.52 -2.44 8.04
C GLU A 130 -14.43 -2.69 6.99
N VAL A 131 -13.15 -2.74 7.40
CA VAL A 131 -12.01 -2.74 6.48
C VAL A 131 -12.03 -3.92 5.50
N PRO A 132 -12.23 -5.18 5.92
CA PRO A 132 -12.27 -6.30 4.97
C PRO A 132 -13.38 -6.15 3.92
N GLY A 133 -14.55 -5.64 4.32
CA GLY A 133 -15.68 -5.43 3.41
C GLY A 133 -15.44 -4.29 2.42
N TYR A 134 -14.78 -3.23 2.89
CA TYR A 134 -14.32 -2.12 2.07
C TYR A 134 -13.30 -2.58 1.02
N VAL A 135 -12.22 -3.27 1.44
CA VAL A 135 -11.19 -3.81 0.54
C VAL A 135 -11.80 -4.72 -0.52
N ALA A 136 -12.70 -5.63 -0.12
CA ALA A 136 -13.40 -6.50 -1.06
C ALA A 136 -14.28 -5.73 -2.06
N SER A 137 -14.95 -4.67 -1.61
CA SER A 137 -15.79 -3.83 -2.46
C SER A 137 -14.98 -3.04 -3.49
N VAL A 138 -13.85 -2.45 -3.07
CA VAL A 138 -12.91 -1.76 -3.97
C VAL A 138 -12.32 -2.75 -4.97
N ALA A 139 -11.84 -3.91 -4.51
CA ALA A 139 -11.29 -4.94 -5.38
C ALA A 139 -12.29 -5.40 -6.45
N ARG A 140 -13.54 -5.65 -6.06
CA ARG A 140 -14.63 -5.96 -7.01
C ARG A 140 -14.85 -4.83 -8.01
N PHE A 141 -14.91 -3.58 -7.54
CA PHE A 141 -15.09 -2.41 -8.41
C PHE A 141 -13.94 -2.26 -9.43
N ARG A 142 -12.73 -2.69 -9.07
CA ARG A 142 -11.54 -2.69 -9.91
C ARG A 142 -11.37 -4.01 -10.69
N ASP A 143 -12.40 -4.84 -10.81
CA ASP A 143 -12.38 -6.13 -11.52
C ASP A 143 -11.29 -7.11 -11.04
N TRP A 144 -11.04 -7.16 -9.74
CA TRP A 144 -10.23 -8.21 -9.13
C TRP A 144 -11.09 -9.38 -8.68
N THR A 145 -10.58 -10.58 -8.88
CA THR A 145 -11.19 -11.84 -8.41
C THR A 145 -10.34 -12.53 -7.35
N ILE A 146 -9.05 -12.20 -7.27
CA ILE A 146 -8.10 -12.77 -6.31
C ILE A 146 -7.23 -11.65 -5.77
N LEU A 147 -7.05 -11.58 -4.47
CA LEU A 147 -6.26 -10.56 -3.81
C LEU A 147 -4.80 -10.99 -3.61
N PRO A 148 -3.85 -10.05 -3.65
CA PRO A 148 -2.47 -10.27 -3.20
C PRO A 148 -2.42 -10.72 -1.73
N LYS A 149 -1.32 -11.36 -1.32
CA LYS A 149 -1.15 -11.92 0.04
C LYS A 149 -1.43 -10.91 1.17
N ASN A 150 -1.03 -9.64 0.97
CA ASN A 150 -1.21 -8.59 1.96
C ASN A 150 -2.69 -8.24 2.18
N LEU A 151 -3.54 -8.51 1.18
CA LEU A 151 -4.99 -8.27 1.20
C LEU A 151 -5.80 -9.57 1.33
N ALA A 152 -5.13 -10.71 1.52
CA ALA A 152 -5.79 -12.02 1.58
C ALA A 152 -6.84 -12.13 2.70
N PHE A 153 -6.73 -11.31 3.75
CA PHE A 153 -7.73 -11.23 4.82
C PHE A 153 -9.14 -10.82 4.33
N ALA A 154 -9.24 -10.17 3.16
CA ALA A 154 -10.50 -9.75 2.56
C ALA A 154 -11.01 -10.70 1.45
N GLN A 155 -10.29 -11.80 1.15
CA GLN A 155 -10.62 -12.69 0.04
C GLN A 155 -11.98 -13.36 0.21
N ASP A 156 -12.32 -13.80 1.42
CA ASP A 156 -13.61 -14.46 1.67
C ASP A 156 -14.80 -13.53 1.36
N MET A 157 -14.68 -12.24 1.70
CA MET A 157 -15.70 -11.24 1.34
C MET A 157 -15.74 -10.95 -0.16
N LEU A 158 -14.58 -10.94 -0.84
CA LEU A 158 -14.53 -10.80 -2.29
C LEU A 158 -15.18 -11.99 -3.01
N ASP A 159 -14.95 -13.21 -2.53
CA ASP A 159 -15.56 -14.44 -3.04
C ASP A 159 -17.09 -14.39 -2.92
N GLU A 160 -17.61 -13.83 -1.81
CA GLU A 160 -19.04 -13.62 -1.63
C GLU A 160 -19.62 -12.62 -2.61
N LEU A 161 -18.91 -11.49 -2.84
CA LEU A 161 -19.34 -10.44 -3.74
C LEU A 161 -19.32 -10.86 -5.22
N THR A 162 -18.29 -11.59 -5.63
CA THR A 162 -18.09 -12.06 -7.02
C THR A 162 -18.88 -13.33 -7.35
N GLY A 163 -19.44 -14.00 -6.34
CA GLY A 163 -20.13 -15.28 -6.52
C GLY A 163 -19.17 -16.46 -6.73
N LEU A 164 -17.86 -16.28 -6.54
CA LEU A 164 -16.80 -17.29 -6.58
C LEU A 164 -16.73 -18.12 -5.28
N ARG A 165 -17.88 -18.47 -4.70
CA ARG A 165 -17.91 -19.33 -3.50
C ARG A 165 -17.33 -20.71 -3.83
N LYS A 166 -16.77 -21.41 -2.83
CA LYS A 166 -16.10 -22.74 -2.95
C LYS A 166 -16.90 -23.78 -3.75
N ASP A 167 -18.22 -23.63 -3.76
CA ASP A 167 -19.24 -24.48 -4.37
C ASP A 167 -19.77 -23.96 -5.73
N SER A 168 -19.37 -22.77 -6.16
CA SER A 168 -19.82 -22.16 -7.42
C SER A 168 -19.26 -22.86 -8.67
N ARG A 169 -20.06 -22.85 -9.74
CA ARG A 169 -19.66 -23.38 -11.05
C ARG A 169 -18.45 -22.64 -11.64
N LEU A 170 -18.42 -21.32 -11.48
CA LEU A 170 -17.33 -20.47 -11.95
C LEU A 170 -16.00 -20.79 -11.23
N ARG A 171 -16.03 -21.09 -9.93
CA ARG A 171 -14.84 -21.54 -9.19
C ARG A 171 -14.35 -22.93 -9.60
N LYS A 172 -15.24 -23.83 -10.05
CA LYS A 172 -14.83 -25.11 -10.62
C LYS A 172 -14.20 -24.95 -12.02
N GLU A 173 -14.71 -24.00 -12.80
CA GLU A 173 -14.19 -23.68 -14.14
C GLU A 173 -12.82 -22.97 -14.07
N HIS A 174 -12.61 -22.10 -13.09
CA HIS A 174 -11.35 -21.37 -12.88
C HIS A 174 -10.46 -21.94 -11.75
N GLY A 175 -10.85 -23.05 -11.13
CA GLY A 175 -10.26 -23.54 -9.88
C GLY A 175 -8.76 -23.81 -9.95
N HIS A 176 -8.30 -24.39 -11.06
CA HIS A 176 -6.88 -24.62 -11.30
C HIS A 176 -6.06 -23.31 -11.32
N ILE A 177 -6.58 -22.26 -11.96
CA ILE A 177 -5.91 -20.95 -12.03
C ILE A 177 -5.92 -20.28 -10.65
N LEU A 178 -7.05 -20.35 -9.94
CA LEU A 178 -7.18 -19.83 -8.58
C LEU A 178 -6.24 -20.53 -7.59
N ASP A 179 -6.08 -21.85 -7.70
CA ASP A 179 -5.21 -22.66 -6.84
C ASP A 179 -3.73 -22.34 -7.11
N VAL A 180 -3.32 -22.30 -8.39
CA VAL A 180 -1.94 -21.92 -8.76
C VAL A 180 -1.61 -20.50 -8.30
N ILE A 181 -2.54 -19.57 -8.45
CA ILE A 181 -2.35 -18.19 -8.00
C ILE A 181 -2.32 -18.10 -6.47
N SER A 182 -3.19 -18.83 -5.77
CA SER A 182 -3.21 -18.86 -4.30
C SER A 182 -1.93 -19.47 -3.73
N ASP A 183 -1.41 -20.52 -4.36
CA ASP A 183 -0.15 -21.15 -3.99
C ASP A 183 1.03 -20.23 -4.32
N PHE A 184 0.97 -19.53 -5.45
CA PHE A 184 1.93 -18.46 -5.77
C PHE A 184 1.90 -17.35 -4.71
N ALA A 185 0.73 -16.81 -4.36
CA ALA A 185 0.55 -15.78 -3.35
C ALA A 185 1.13 -16.20 -1.99
N LYS A 186 0.94 -17.45 -1.57
CA LYS A 186 1.54 -18.00 -0.34
C LYS A 186 3.06 -18.12 -0.42
N ASN A 187 3.62 -18.34 -1.60
CA ASN A 187 5.06 -18.56 -1.82
C ASN A 187 5.84 -17.27 -2.17
N THR A 188 5.16 -16.13 -2.33
CA THR A 188 5.77 -14.84 -2.64
C THR A 188 6.45 -14.16 -1.44
N ASN A 189 7.32 -14.86 -0.72
CA ASN A 189 8.32 -14.24 0.18
C ASN A 189 9.54 -13.70 -0.58
N LYS A 190 9.49 -13.72 -1.92
CA LYS A 190 10.57 -13.25 -2.80
C LYS A 190 10.54 -11.71 -2.83
N ALA A 191 11.64 -11.12 -2.38
CA ALA A 191 11.72 -9.71 -2.00
C ALA A 191 12.04 -8.74 -3.17
N ASP A 192 12.07 -9.19 -4.42
CA ASP A 192 12.30 -8.31 -5.58
C ASP A 192 11.69 -8.85 -6.89
N ALA A 193 11.49 -7.93 -7.84
CA ALA A 193 10.90 -8.19 -9.16
C ALA A 193 11.68 -9.23 -9.98
N GLU A 194 13.00 -9.28 -9.84
CA GLU A 194 13.86 -10.20 -10.56
C GLU A 194 13.69 -11.64 -10.08
N SER A 195 13.56 -11.84 -8.76
CA SER A 195 13.25 -13.14 -8.17
C SER A 195 11.89 -13.68 -8.60
N PHE A 196 10.93 -12.79 -8.90
CA PHE A 196 9.64 -13.16 -9.49
C PHE A 196 9.78 -13.59 -10.95
N LEU A 197 10.41 -12.78 -11.80
CA LEU A 197 10.56 -13.08 -13.23
C LEU A 197 11.46 -14.30 -13.50
N ALA A 198 12.31 -14.67 -12.55
CA ALA A 198 13.16 -15.87 -12.62
C ALA A 198 12.45 -17.16 -12.15
N ASP A 199 11.23 -17.09 -11.62
CA ASP A 199 10.50 -18.27 -11.13
C ASP A 199 9.97 -19.13 -12.29
N ASP A 200 10.38 -20.39 -12.35
CA ASP A 200 9.97 -21.32 -13.40
C ASP A 200 8.45 -21.55 -13.43
N SER A 201 7.77 -21.43 -12.29
CA SER A 201 6.30 -21.54 -12.19
C SER A 201 5.60 -20.39 -12.89
N ILE A 202 6.18 -19.18 -12.86
CA ILE A 202 5.68 -18.00 -13.59
C ILE A 202 5.94 -18.16 -15.09
N ARG A 203 7.13 -18.64 -15.48
CA ARG A 203 7.44 -18.93 -16.89
C ARG A 203 6.51 -19.97 -17.50
N MET A 204 6.07 -20.96 -16.73
CA MET A 204 5.07 -21.93 -17.20
C MET A 204 3.70 -21.29 -17.40
N LEU A 205 3.34 -20.29 -16.58
CA LEU A 205 2.08 -19.55 -16.71
C LEU A 205 2.05 -18.64 -17.94
N GLU A 206 3.20 -18.19 -18.46
CA GLU A 206 3.31 -17.40 -19.70
C GLU A 206 2.78 -18.11 -20.96
N THR A 207 2.48 -19.41 -20.88
CA THR A 207 1.87 -20.19 -21.96
C THR A 207 0.33 -20.14 -21.99
N ASP A 208 -0.31 -19.68 -20.90
CA ASP A 208 -1.75 -19.46 -20.77
C ASP A 208 -2.04 -17.96 -20.67
N THR A 209 -2.71 -17.40 -21.68
CA THR A 209 -2.87 -15.94 -21.82
C THR A 209 -3.70 -15.30 -20.70
N GLU A 210 -4.69 -15.98 -20.14
CA GLU A 210 -5.52 -15.40 -19.07
C GLU A 210 -4.82 -15.48 -17.71
N ALA A 211 -4.21 -16.63 -17.39
CA ALA A 211 -3.46 -16.81 -16.16
C ALA A 211 -2.24 -15.88 -16.11
N THR A 212 -1.56 -15.67 -17.24
CA THR A 212 -0.44 -14.72 -17.36
C THR A 212 -0.83 -13.30 -16.94
N LEU A 213 -1.99 -12.81 -17.40
CA LEU A 213 -2.42 -11.44 -17.12
C LEU A 213 -2.71 -11.24 -15.63
N LEU A 214 -3.37 -12.21 -14.99
CA LEU A 214 -3.65 -12.18 -13.56
C LEU A 214 -2.36 -12.21 -12.73
N VAL A 215 -1.42 -13.08 -13.08
CA VAL A 215 -0.12 -13.20 -12.40
C VAL A 215 0.67 -11.90 -12.54
N ARG A 216 0.74 -11.31 -13.74
CA ARG A 216 1.40 -10.02 -13.97
C ARG A 216 0.78 -8.90 -13.14
N ARG A 217 -0.55 -8.87 -13.05
CA ARG A 217 -1.27 -7.90 -12.23
C ARG A 217 -0.93 -8.03 -10.74
N MET A 218 -0.88 -9.26 -10.23
CA MET A 218 -0.49 -9.51 -8.83
C MET A 218 0.96 -9.14 -8.53
N ILE A 219 1.87 -9.46 -9.44
CA ILE A 219 3.27 -9.03 -9.32
C ILE A 219 3.33 -7.50 -9.31
N GLY A 220 2.61 -6.83 -10.20
CA GLY A 220 2.51 -5.37 -10.22
C GLY A 220 2.05 -4.79 -8.88
N ALA A 221 1.05 -5.39 -8.24
CA ALA A 221 0.57 -4.96 -6.93
C ALA A 221 1.58 -5.18 -5.80
N LEU A 222 2.35 -6.27 -5.84
CA LEU A 222 3.39 -6.54 -4.84
C LEU A 222 4.63 -5.66 -5.02
N LEU A 223 4.89 -5.20 -6.23
CA LEU A 223 6.02 -4.33 -6.57
C LEU A 223 5.67 -2.84 -6.58
N TYR A 224 4.42 -2.49 -6.30
CA TYR A 224 3.99 -1.11 -6.28
C TYR A 224 4.74 -0.34 -5.19
N ASP A 225 5.34 0.78 -5.58
CA ASP A 225 6.06 1.67 -4.67
C ASP A 225 5.84 3.14 -5.07
N PRO A 226 5.07 3.91 -4.28
CA PRO A 226 4.75 5.31 -4.55
C PRO A 226 5.94 6.26 -4.31
N THR A 227 7.06 5.78 -3.75
CA THR A 227 8.24 6.59 -3.46
C THR A 227 9.17 6.73 -4.68
N LEU A 228 9.13 5.77 -5.62
CA LEU A 228 10.01 5.73 -6.80
C LEU A 228 9.99 7.01 -7.65
N PRO A 229 8.85 7.69 -7.89
CA PRO A 229 8.84 8.96 -8.63
C PRO A 229 9.57 10.11 -7.93
N TYR A 230 9.84 9.97 -6.62
CA TYR A 230 10.48 10.96 -5.75
C TYR A 230 11.92 10.55 -5.36
N ALA A 231 12.26 9.27 -5.48
CA ALA A 231 13.62 8.74 -5.36
C ALA A 231 14.34 8.85 -6.71
N ARG A 232 15.09 9.93 -6.98
CA ARG A 232 15.96 9.95 -8.18
C ARG A 232 17.34 9.38 -7.93
N THR A 233 17.74 8.53 -8.88
CA THR A 233 19.09 8.04 -9.18
C THR A 233 20.04 9.20 -9.48
N ASP A 234 21.10 9.32 -8.69
CA ASP A 234 22.20 10.26 -8.93
C ASP A 234 23.11 9.88 -10.13
N ASN A 235 22.79 8.84 -10.91
CA ASN A 235 23.69 8.28 -11.94
C ASN A 235 23.13 8.33 -13.38
N ALA A 236 22.64 9.49 -13.83
CA ALA A 236 22.35 9.71 -15.26
C ALA A 236 22.94 11.02 -15.80
N THR A 237 24.03 11.50 -15.24
CA THR A 237 24.99 12.35 -15.96
C THR A 237 26.14 11.48 -16.42
N GLY A 238 25.87 10.63 -17.42
CA GLY A 238 26.91 10.19 -18.33
C GLY A 238 27.44 11.43 -19.03
N THR A 239 28.69 11.78 -18.75
CA THR A 239 29.49 12.69 -19.55
C THR A 239 29.60 12.11 -20.96
N ASP A 240 29.04 12.82 -21.94
CA ASP A 240 29.54 12.80 -23.32
C ASP A 240 30.79 13.67 -23.44
#